data_AF-A0A2R6EKD9-F1
#
_entry.id   AF-A0A2R6EKD9-F1
#
_cell.length_a   1.000
_cell.length_b   1.000
_cell.length_c   1.000
_cell.angle_alpha   90.00
_cell.angle_beta   90.00
_cell.angle_gamma   90.00
#
_symmetry.space_group_name_H-M   'P 1'
#
loop_
_entity.id
_entity.type
_entity.pdbx_description
1 polymer ?
#
loop_
_entity_poly.entity_id
_entity_poly.type
_entity_poly.pdbx_seq_one_letter_code
_entity_poly.pdbx_strand_id
1 'polypeptide(L)' 'MAERTYASDEHNIVITYATPDGERYLRKNRTRRALVEPPTAALDVSPARLDPAGDPERRERYAAEADRMADRHDPDETV' A
#
# COMPACT_ATOMS: atom_id res chain seq x y z
N MET A 1 -14.29 37.20 9.09
CA MET A 1 -12.93 36.95 8.55
C MET A 1 -12.91 35.47 8.18
N ALA A 2 -12.97 35.15 6.89
CA ALA A 2 -12.93 33.77 6.42
C ALA A 2 -11.60 33.55 5.73
N GLU A 3 -10.73 32.79 6.39
CA GLU A 3 -9.51 32.30 5.77
C GLU A 3 -9.91 31.15 4.84
N ARG A 4 -9.64 31.32 3.55
CA ARG A 4 -9.72 30.26 2.54
C ARG A 4 -8.36 30.19 1.86
N THR A 5 -7.59 29.18 2.23
CA THR A 5 -6.52 28.65 1.38
C THR A 5 -6.96 27.25 0.99
N TYR A 6 -7.37 27.08 -0.27
CA TYR A 6 -7.80 25.80 -0.81
C TYR A 6 -6.60 24.85 -0.91
N ALA A 7 -6.75 23.67 -0.31
CA ALA A 7 -6.21 22.41 -0.83
C ALA A 7 -7.25 21.31 -0.61
N SER A 8 -8.48 21.54 -1.12
CA SER A 8 -9.59 20.57 -1.02
C SER A 8 -9.63 19.57 -2.17
N ASP A 9 -8.66 19.60 -3.09
CA ASP A 9 -8.61 18.71 -4.25
C ASP A 9 -7.25 18.02 -4.32
N GLU A 10 -7.04 17.00 -3.49
CA GLU A 10 -6.11 15.91 -3.76
C GLU A 10 -6.36 14.78 -2.75
N HIS A 11 -7.37 13.95 -3.04
CA HIS A 11 -7.67 12.74 -2.25
C HIS A 11 -6.59 11.68 -2.48
N ASN A 12 -5.36 11.89 -2.02
CA ASN A 12 -4.26 10.93 -2.19
C ASN A 12 -4.41 9.74 -1.23
N ILE A 13 -4.41 8.53 -1.79
CA ILE A 13 -4.39 7.24 -1.10
C ILE A 13 -2.99 6.66 -1.26
N VAL A 14 -2.45 6.16 -0.14
CA VAL A 14 -1.18 5.46 -0.12
C VAL A 14 -1.45 3.97 0.08
N ILE A 15 -1.05 3.17 -0.89
CA ILE A 15 -1.13 1.71 -0.83
C ILE A 15 0.26 1.17 -0.55
N THR A 16 0.38 0.27 0.42
CA THR A 16 1.64 -0.39 0.77
C THR A 16 1.49 -1.88 0.53
N TYR A 17 2.34 -2.42 -0.33
CA TYR A 17 2.47 -3.85 -0.56
C TYR A 17 3.68 -4.34 0.22
N ALA A 18 3.48 -5.20 1.21
CA ALA A 18 4.55 -5.80 1.98
C ALA A 18 4.88 -7.20 1.45
N THR A 19 6.14 -7.62 1.57
CA THR A 19 6.49 -9.04 1.41
C THR A 19 5.90 -9.86 2.57
N PRO A 20 5.62 -11.16 2.40
CA PRO A 20 5.10 -12.01 3.47
C PRO A 20 6.00 -12.04 4.72
N ASP A 21 7.32 -11.95 4.53
CA ASP A 21 8.30 -11.82 5.61
C ASP A 21 8.33 -10.43 6.27
N GLY A 22 7.64 -9.43 5.70
CA GLY A 22 7.57 -8.06 6.20
C GLY A 22 8.86 -7.25 6.08
N GLU A 23 9.96 -7.82 5.56
CA GLU A 23 11.26 -7.14 5.52
C GLU A 23 11.31 -6.02 4.49
N ARG A 24 10.49 -6.13 3.43
CA ARG A 24 10.48 -5.19 2.32
C ARG A 24 9.07 -4.79 1.93
N TYR A 25 8.95 -3.63 1.31
CA TYR A 25 7.67 -3.11 0.87
C TYR A 25 7.77 -2.25 -0.39
N LEU A 26 6.65 -2.08 -1.08
CA LEU A 26 6.45 -1.12 -2.14
C LEU A 26 5.35 -0.14 -1.74
N ARG A 27 5.63 1.16 -1.83
CA ARG A 27 4.63 2.21 -1.57
C ARG A 27 4.18 2.87 -2.87
N LYS A 28 2.87 2.87 -3.14
CA LYS A 28 2.26 3.58 -4.26
C LYS A 28 1.38 4.72 -3.74
N ASN A 29 1.64 5.93 -4.21
CA ASN A 29 0.78 7.09 -3.98
C ASN A 29 -0.14 7.29 -5.20
N ARG A 30 -1.45 7.43 -4.99
CA ARG A 30 -2.48 7.56 -6.03
C ARG A 30 -3.54 8.55 -5.60
N THR A 31 -4.09 9.35 -6.50
CA THR A 31 -5.32 10.09 -6.20
C THR A 31 -6.54 9.16 -6.27
N ARG A 32 -7.57 9.40 -5.45
CA ARG A 32 -8.82 8.63 -5.45
C ARG A 32 -9.54 8.68 -6.80
N ARG A 33 -9.37 9.77 -7.56
CA ARG A 33 -9.87 9.89 -8.94
C ARG A 33 -9.04 9.10 -9.96
N ALA A 34 -7.77 8.81 -9.66
CA ALA A 34 -6.87 8.03 -10.52
C ALA A 34 -6.92 6.51 -10.26
N LEU A 35 -7.74 6.03 -9.31
CA LEU A 35 -8.15 4.63 -9.28
C LEU A 35 -9.12 4.36 -10.44
N VAL A 36 -8.59 4.34 -11.66
CA VAL A 36 -9.31 3.86 -12.84
C VAL A 36 -9.64 2.38 -12.64
N GLU A 37 -8.78 1.65 -11.94
CA GLU A 37 -8.96 0.26 -11.54
C GLU A 37 -8.61 0.09 -10.04
N PRO A 38 -9.38 -0.71 -9.27
CA PRO A 38 -9.04 -1.05 -7.89
C PRO A 38 -7.68 -1.78 -7.82
N PRO A 39 -6.93 -1.66 -6.70
CA PRO A 39 -5.73 -2.47 -6.49
C PRO A 39 -6.10 -3.95 -6.38
N THR A 40 -5.18 -4.81 -6.79
CA THR A 40 -5.21 -6.24 -6.45
C THR A 40 -4.64 -6.48 -5.04
N ALA A 41 -4.99 -7.62 -4.45
CA ALA A 41 -4.48 -8.05 -3.14
C ALA A 41 -2.95 -8.19 -3.12
N ALA A 42 -2.35 -8.60 -4.24
CA ALA A 42 -0.90 -8.70 -4.39
C ALA A 42 -0.39 -8.15 -5.73
N LEU A 43 0.92 -7.91 -5.80
CA LEU A 43 1.62 -7.52 -7.02
C LEU A 43 2.89 -8.35 -7.17
N ASP A 44 3.14 -8.87 -8.37
CA ASP A 44 4.46 -9.40 -8.72
C ASP A 44 5.39 -8.23 -9.09
N VAL A 45 6.39 -8.01 -8.25
CA VAL A 45 7.33 -6.90 -8.37
C VAL A 45 8.75 -7.35 -8.10
N SER A 46 9.68 -6.87 -8.94
CA SER A 46 11.10 -7.14 -8.76
C SER A 46 11.59 -6.65 -7.39
N PRO A 47 12.41 -7.44 -6.67
CA PRO A 47 12.97 -7.06 -5.37
C PRO A 47 13.77 -5.75 -5.37
N ALA A 48 14.28 -5.34 -6.53
CA ALA A 48 15.03 -4.09 -6.69
C ALA A 48 14.14 -2.83 -6.59
N ARG A 49 12.81 -2.99 -6.69
CA ARG A 49 11.84 -1.90 -6.52
C ARG A 49 11.29 -1.81 -5.09
N LEU A 50 11.72 -2.68 -4.20
CA LEU A 50 11.24 -2.73 -2.83
C LEU A 50 12.20 -1.99 -1.89
N ASP A 51 11.61 -1.21 -0.98
CA ASP A 51 12.33 -0.54 0.09
C ASP A 51 12.40 -1.45 1.33
N PRO A 52 13.50 -1.41 2.11
CA PRO A 52 13.58 -2.14 3.37
C PRO A 52 12.70 -1.49 4.45
N ALA A 53 11.97 -2.31 5.21
CA ALA A 53 11.16 -1.86 6.36
C ALA A 53 12.03 -1.30 7.50
N GLY A 54 13.28 -1.77 7.64
CA GLY A 54 14.29 -1.23 8.56
C GLY A 54 14.11 -1.67 10.02
N ASP A 55 12.96 -1.36 10.62
CA ASP A 55 12.69 -1.59 12.05
C ASP A 55 11.87 -2.88 12.31
N PRO A 56 12.17 -3.65 13.38
CA PRO A 56 11.45 -4.89 13.69
C PRO A 56 9.94 -4.73 13.88
N GLU A 57 9.47 -3.68 14.55
CA GLU A 57 8.03 -3.45 14.78
C GLU A 57 7.31 -3.22 13.45
N ARG A 58 7.97 -2.52 12.51
CA ARG A 58 7.44 -2.30 11.17
C ARG A 58 7.36 -3.61 10.38
N ARG A 59 8.38 -4.47 10.50
CA ARG A 59 8.42 -5.78 9.83
C ARG A 59 7.28 -6.67 10.32
N GLU A 60 7.11 -6.80 11.63
CA GLU A 60 6.04 -7.60 12.23
C GLU A 60 4.66 -7.14 11.77
N ARG A 61 4.41 -5.82 11.79
CA ARG A 61 3.15 -5.26 11.31
C ARG A 61 2.91 -5.55 9.83
N TYR A 62 3.96 -5.46 9.01
CA TYR A 62 3.87 -5.70 7.57
C TYR A 62 3.64 -7.17 7.24
N ALA A 63 4.34 -8.09 7.91
CA ALA A 63 4.10 -9.52 7.79
C ALA A 63 2.66 -9.88 8.20
N ALA A 64 2.19 -9.39 9.35
CA ALA A 64 0.83 -9.67 9.82
C ALA A 64 -0.27 -9.15 8.87
N GLU A 65 -0.05 -8.02 8.19
CA GLU A 65 -1.01 -7.52 7.20
C GLU A 65 -0.93 -8.29 5.88
N ALA A 66 0.27 -8.69 5.45
CA ALA A 66 0.46 -9.53 4.27
C ALA A 66 -0.21 -10.90 4.46
N ASP A 67 -0.02 -11.53 5.62
CA ASP A 67 -0.67 -12.79 5.99
C ASP A 67 -2.20 -12.64 6.00
N ARG A 68 -2.71 -11.57 6.64
CA ARG A 68 -4.15 -11.31 6.67
C ARG A 68 -4.74 -11.14 5.26
N MET A 69 -4.04 -10.42 4.37
CA MET A 69 -4.49 -10.25 2.99
C MET A 69 -4.50 -11.57 2.24
N ALA A 70 -3.45 -12.38 2.37
CA ALA A 70 -3.34 -13.68 1.72
C ALA A 70 -4.37 -14.71 2.26
N ASP A 71 -4.73 -14.65 3.53
CA ASP A 71 -5.75 -15.51 4.13
C ASP A 71 -7.17 -15.21 3.63
N ARG A 72 -7.41 -13.97 3.18
CA ARG A 72 -8.75 -13.49 2.82
C ARG A 72 -8.99 -13.35 1.33
N HIS A 73 -7.92 -13.15 0.56
CA HIS A 73 -8.01 -12.77 -0.84
C HIS A 73 -7.03 -13.55 -1.70
N ASP A 74 -7.49 -13.93 -2.90
CA ASP A 74 -6.58 -14.43 -3.92
C ASP A 74 -5.67 -13.28 -4.43
N PRO A 75 -4.42 -13.56 -4.84
CA PRO A 75 -3.46 -12.53 -5.27
C PRO A 75 -3.98 -11.55 -6.33
N ASP A 76 -4.81 -12.04 -7.26
CA ASP A 76 -5.39 -11.29 -8.37
C ASP A 76 -6.77 -10.69 -8.05
N GLU A 77 -7.32 -10.93 -6.84
CA GLU A 77 -8.59 -10.36 -6.40
C GLU A 77 -8.45 -8.86 -6.14
N THR A 78 -9.42 -8.08 -6.60
CA THR A 78 -9.47 -6.62 -6.38
C THR A 78 -10.00 -6.26 -5.00
N VAL A 79 -9.35 -5.30 -4.32
CA VAL A 79 -9.68 -4.85 -2.95
C VAL A 79 -9.92 -3.35 -2.81
#